data_AF-A0A9X9LL33-F1
#
_entry.id   AF-A0A9X9LL33-F1
#
_cell.length_a   1.000
_cell.length_b   1.000
_cell.length_c   1.000
_cell.angle_alpha   90.00
_cell.angle_beta   90.00
_cell.angle_gamma   90.00
#
_symmetry.space_group_name_H-M   'P 1'
#
loop_
_entity.id
_entity.type
_entity.pdbx_description
1 polymer ?
#
loop_
_entity_poly.entity_id
_entity_poly.type
_entity_poly.pdbx_seq_one_letter_code
_entity_poly.pdbx_strand_id
1 'polypeptide(L)'
;MGEDEDGLSEKNCQNKCRIALVENIPEGLNYSENAPFHLSLFQGWMNLLNMAQKSVDIVSSHWDLNHSHPSACQGQRLFEKLLQLTSQNIEIKLVSDVTADSKVLEALRSKGKAK
;
A
#
# COMPACT_ATOMS: atom_id res chain seq x y z
N MET A 1 32.37 -12.08 7.39
CA MET A 1 31.58 -11.77 8.61
C MET A 1 30.79 -10.54 8.22
N GLY A 2 29.48 -10.72 8.02
CA GLY A 2 28.65 -9.90 7.12
C GLY A 2 28.56 -8.44 7.51
N GLU A 3 28.66 -7.58 6.51
CA GLU A 3 28.35 -6.16 6.60
C GLU A 3 26.83 -6.02 6.48
N ASP A 4 26.21 -5.35 7.45
CA ASP A 4 24.77 -5.13 7.50
C ASP A 4 24.40 -4.10 6.41
N GLU A 5 23.88 -4.57 5.28
CA GLU A 5 23.61 -3.86 4.01
C GLU A 5 22.70 -2.59 4.08
N ASP A 6 22.36 -2.06 5.26
CA ASP A 6 21.50 -0.87 5.35
C ASP A 6 22.03 0.28 6.23
N GLY A 7 23.13 0.11 6.99
CA GLY A 7 23.70 1.21 7.80
C GLY A 7 22.74 1.85 8.81
N LEU A 8 21.61 1.21 9.10
CA LEU A 8 20.58 1.65 10.02
C LEU A 8 20.93 1.16 11.43
N SER A 9 21.50 2.05 12.24
CA SER A 9 21.62 1.82 13.68
C SER A 9 20.49 2.51 14.44
N GLU A 10 20.13 1.98 15.61
CA GLU A 10 19.14 2.57 16.53
C GLU A 10 19.44 4.04 16.87
N LYS A 11 20.72 4.44 16.77
CA LYS A 11 21.21 5.81 16.96
C LYS A 11 21.01 6.74 15.74
N ASN A 12 20.91 6.18 14.54
CA ASN A 12 20.63 6.90 13.28
C ASN A 12 19.13 6.99 12.99
N CYS A 13 18.32 6.06 13.50
CA CYS A 13 16.84 6.11 13.47
C CYS A 13 16.27 7.10 14.50
N GLN A 14 16.83 8.31 14.61
CA GLN A 14 16.38 9.34 15.55
C GLN A 14 14.92 9.75 15.30
N ASN A 15 14.00 9.06 15.99
CA ASN A 15 12.75 9.45 16.65
C ASN A 15 11.80 10.49 16.03
N LYS A 16 11.93 10.86 14.75
CA LYS A 16 10.92 11.66 14.04
C LYS A 16 9.87 10.76 13.38
N CYS A 17 9.24 9.91 14.18
CA CYS A 17 8.11 9.11 13.74
C CYS A 17 6.84 9.98 13.70
N ARG A 18 6.00 9.78 12.69
CA ARG A 18 4.68 10.39 12.61
C ARG A 18 3.65 9.26 12.64
N ILE A 19 2.68 9.38 13.54
CA ILE A 19 1.53 8.48 13.62
C ILE A 19 0.32 9.27 13.15
N ALA A 20 -0.50 8.66 12.29
CA ALA A 20 -1.77 9.21 11.86
C ALA A 20 -2.84 8.14 12.02
N LEU A 21 -3.96 8.50 12.64
CA LEU A 21 -5.17 7.68 12.61
C LEU A 21 -5.82 7.84 11.23
N VAL A 22 -6.15 6.71 10.61
CA VAL A 22 -6.81 6.66 9.30
C VAL A 22 -8.02 5.75 9.35
N GLU A 23 -9.01 6.03 8.52
CA GLU A 23 -10.25 5.25 8.47
C GLU A 23 -10.79 5.14 7.04
N ASN A 24 -11.61 4.12 6.77
CA ASN A 24 -12.38 4.09 5.53
C ASN A 24 -13.52 5.11 5.64
N ILE A 25 -13.59 6.07 4.72
CA ILE A 25 -14.65 7.09 4.72
C ILE A 25 -15.66 6.71 3.62
N PRO A 26 -16.87 6.25 3.98
CA PRO A 26 -17.90 5.92 3.00
C PRO A 26 -18.29 7.11 2.13
N GLU A 27 -18.38 6.86 0.83
CA GLU A 27 -18.96 7.77 -0.14
C GLU A 27 -20.51 7.72 -0.05
N GLY A 28 -21.17 8.83 -0.38
CA GLY A 28 -22.63 8.91 -0.39
C GLY A 28 -23.29 9.12 0.98
N LEU A 29 -22.51 9.32 2.04
CA LEU A 29 -23.01 9.77 3.35
C LEU A 29 -22.81 11.27 3.52
N ASN A 30 -23.80 11.93 4.11
CA ASN A 30 -23.71 13.34 4.50
C ASN A 30 -23.21 13.43 5.95
N TYR A 31 -22.00 13.92 6.13
CA TYR A 31 -21.43 14.20 7.45
C TYR A 31 -21.82 15.62 7.88
N SER A 32 -22.10 15.80 9.17
CA SER A 32 -22.33 17.14 9.73
C SER A 32 -21.06 17.99 9.63
N GLU A 33 -21.19 19.31 9.55
CA GLU A 33 -20.03 20.23 9.54
C GLU A 33 -19.10 20.07 10.75
N ASN A 34 -19.64 19.62 11.89
CA ASN A 34 -18.88 19.38 13.13
C ASN A 34 -18.33 17.95 13.25
N ALA A 35 -18.47 17.11 12.23
CA ALA A 35 -17.95 15.75 12.26
C ALA A 35 -16.41 15.77 12.30
N PRO A 36 -15.77 14.88 13.06
CA PRO A 36 -14.32 14.74 13.00
C PRO A 36 -13.91 14.32 11.59
N PHE A 37 -12.94 15.03 11.01
CA PHE A 37 -12.38 14.69 9.71
C PHE A 37 -11.00 14.05 9.92
N HIS A 38 -10.90 12.77 9.59
CA HIS A 38 -9.65 12.03 9.65
C HIS A 38 -9.06 11.84 8.25
N LEU A 39 -7.75 11.58 8.19
CA LEU A 39 -7.10 11.20 6.94
C LEU A 39 -7.71 9.87 6.47
N SER A 40 -8.22 9.82 5.23
CA SER A 40 -8.79 8.57 4.73
C SER A 40 -7.72 7.49 4.61
N LEU A 41 -8.11 6.23 4.81
CA LEU A 41 -7.26 5.06 4.66
C LEU A 41 -6.62 5.03 3.26
N PHE A 42 -7.41 5.31 2.22
CA PHE A 42 -6.92 5.43 0.85
C PHE A 42 -5.79 6.48 0.73
N GLN A 43 -5.98 7.67 1.29
CA GLN A 43 -4.96 8.72 1.23
C GLN A 43 -3.72 8.36 2.04
N GLY A 44 -3.90 7.72 3.20
CA GLY A 44 -2.79 7.19 4.02
C GLY A 44 -1.91 6.20 3.23
N TRP A 45 -2.54 5.24 2.54
CA TRP A 45 -1.85 4.31 1.65
C TRP A 45 -1.12 5.02 0.51
N MET A 46 -1.81 5.93 -0.21
CA MET A 46 -1.19 6.67 -1.31
C MET A 46 0.02 7.49 -0.88
N ASN A 47 -0.04 8.11 0.31
CA ASN A 47 1.09 8.86 0.85
C ASN A 47 2.31 7.96 1.07
N LEU A 48 2.13 6.77 1.68
CA LEU A 48 3.21 5.80 1.89
C LEU A 48 3.78 5.29 0.56
N LEU A 49 2.91 4.88 -0.37
CA LEU A 49 3.31 4.36 -1.68
C LEU A 49 4.02 5.40 -2.54
N ASN A 50 3.70 6.69 -2.40
CA ASN A 50 4.40 7.78 -3.09
C ASN A 50 5.77 8.10 -2.49
N MET A 51 6.00 7.74 -1.22
CA MET A 51 7.28 7.94 -0.54
C MET A 51 8.23 6.75 -0.68
N ALA A 52 7.74 5.60 -1.17
CA ALA A 52 8.55 4.40 -1.32
C ALA A 52 9.71 4.62 -2.31
N GLN A 53 10.92 4.27 -1.88
CA GLN A 53 12.15 4.40 -2.68
C GLN A 53 12.85 3.08 -2.94
N LYS A 54 12.72 2.10 -2.04
CA LYS A 54 13.42 0.81 -2.10
C LYS A 54 12.44 -0.35 -2.27
N SER A 55 11.52 -0.52 -1.32
CA SER A 55 10.56 -1.61 -1.33
C SER A 55 9.18 -1.21 -0.79
N VAL A 56 8.19 -2.02 -1.13
CA VAL A 56 6.84 -2.02 -0.56
C VAL A 56 6.49 -3.45 -0.18
N ASP A 57 6.35 -3.69 1.12
CA ASP A 57 6.07 -5.01 1.68
C ASP A 57 4.67 -4.99 2.31
N ILE A 58 3.77 -5.83 1.79
CA ILE A 58 2.37 -5.87 2.21
C ILE A 58 1.97 -7.30 2.54
N VAL A 59 1.40 -7.47 3.73
CA VAL A 59 0.80 -8.74 4.17
C VAL A 59 -0.71 -8.54 4.27
N SER A 60 -1.47 -9.36 3.55
CA SER A 60 -2.93 -9.35 3.63
C SER A 60 -3.48 -10.76 3.43
N SER A 61 -4.50 -11.14 4.18
CA SER A 61 -5.25 -12.38 3.96
C SER A 61 -6.16 -12.29 2.74
N HIS A 62 -6.47 -11.08 2.24
CA HIS A 62 -7.38 -10.87 1.13
C HIS A 62 -6.87 -9.79 0.17
N TRP A 63 -7.00 -10.05 -1.14
CA TRP A 63 -6.46 -9.21 -2.21
C TRP A 63 -7.54 -8.88 -3.24
N ASP A 64 -8.42 -7.95 -2.87
CA ASP A 64 -9.54 -7.50 -3.71
C ASP A 64 -9.39 -6.01 -4.09
N LEU A 65 -8.30 -5.70 -4.79
CA LEU A 65 -7.99 -4.32 -5.22
C LEU A 65 -8.48 -4.02 -6.65
N ASN A 66 -9.06 -4.99 -7.36
CA ASN A 66 -9.49 -4.81 -8.76
C ASN A 66 -10.90 -5.35 -8.98
N HIS A 67 -11.84 -4.88 -8.15
CA HIS A 67 -13.25 -5.24 -8.24
C HIS A 67 -13.97 -4.30 -9.23
N SER A 68 -14.96 -4.82 -9.97
CA SER A 68 -15.76 -4.06 -10.94
C SER A 68 -16.90 -3.23 -10.33
N HIS A 69 -16.98 -3.13 -9.00
CA HIS A 69 -18.09 -2.45 -8.34
C HIS A 69 -17.90 -0.93 -8.48
N PRO A 70 -18.96 -0.13 -8.68
CA PRO A 70 -18.82 1.32 -8.85
C PRO A 70 -18.08 2.03 -7.71
N SER A 71 -18.18 1.52 -6.48
CA SER A 71 -17.47 2.06 -5.30
C SER A 71 -16.05 1.52 -5.11
N ALA A 72 -15.54 0.67 -6.01
CA ALA A 72 -14.22 0.04 -5.88
C ALA A 72 -13.07 0.93 -6.41
N CYS A 73 -13.35 2.17 -6.81
CA CYS A 73 -12.40 3.07 -7.48
C CYS A 73 -11.12 3.31 -6.65
N GLN A 74 -11.23 3.40 -5.32
CA GLN A 74 -10.09 3.59 -4.43
C GLN A 74 -9.16 2.37 -4.43
N GLY A 75 -9.72 1.15 -4.37
CA GLY A 75 -8.96 -0.10 -4.49
C GLY A 75 -8.26 -0.20 -5.85
N GLN A 76 -8.98 0.12 -6.93
CA GLN A 76 -8.43 0.07 -8.29
C GLN A 76 -7.25 1.04 -8.47
N ARG A 77 -7.35 2.26 -7.93
CA ARG A 77 -6.24 3.22 -7.94
C ARG A 77 -5.03 2.74 -7.13
N LEU A 78 -5.25 2.08 -5.99
CA LEU A 78 -4.15 1.46 -5.23
C LEU A 78 -3.47 0.36 -6.04
N PHE A 79 -4.25 -0.48 -6.72
CA PHE A 79 -3.73 -1.52 -7.61
C PHE A 79 -2.90 -0.93 -8.75
N GLU A 80 -3.40 0.10 -9.44
CA GLU A 80 -2.67 0.82 -10.48
C GLU A 80 -1.37 1.43 -9.96
N LYS A 81 -1.39 2.02 -8.75
CA LYS A 81 -0.20 2.57 -8.11
C LYS A 81 0.84 1.48 -7.83
N LEU A 82 0.43 0.33 -7.30
CA LEU A 82 1.34 -0.80 -7.08
C LEU A 82 1.94 -1.29 -8.41
N LEU A 83 1.14 -1.41 -9.47
CA LEU A 83 1.64 -1.74 -10.80
C LEU A 83 2.65 -0.70 -11.30
N GLN A 84 2.38 0.60 -11.11
CA GLN A 84 3.31 1.67 -11.48
C GLN A 84 4.65 1.52 -10.76
N LEU A 85 4.63 1.23 -9.46
CA LEU A 85 5.85 1.07 -8.64
C LEU A 85 6.70 -0.12 -9.11
N THR A 86 6.10 -1.21 -9.58
CA THR A 86 6.86 -2.34 -10.17
C THR A 86 7.73 -1.89 -11.36
N SER A 87 7.32 -0.85 -12.08
CA SER A 87 8.09 -0.29 -13.21
C SER A 87 9.17 0.72 -12.80
N GLN A 88 9.23 1.12 -11.52
CA GLN A 88 10.15 2.14 -10.99
C GLN A 88 11.34 1.57 -10.23
N ASN A 89 11.68 0.30 -10.46
CA ASN A 89 12.78 -0.40 -9.76
C ASN A 89 12.57 -0.50 -8.23
N ILE A 90 11.33 -0.35 -7.76
CA ILE A 90 10.93 -0.55 -6.36
C ILE A 90 10.50 -2.00 -6.19
N GLU A 91 11.09 -2.70 -5.22
CA GLU A 91 10.77 -4.10 -4.93
C GLU A 91 9.38 -4.20 -4.28
N ILE A 92 8.48 -5.03 -4.81
CA ILE A 92 7.16 -5.24 -4.23
C ILE A 92 7.05 -6.68 -3.71
N LYS A 93 6.87 -6.83 -2.39
CA LYS A 93 6.65 -8.13 -1.74
C LYS A 93 5.24 -8.20 -1.21
N LEU A 94 4.49 -9.19 -1.73
CA LEU A 94 3.10 -9.40 -1.36
C LEU A 94 2.99 -10.79 -0.73
N VAL A 95 2.55 -10.82 0.53
CA VAL A 95 2.34 -12.05 1.28
C VAL A 95 0.85 -12.23 1.49
N SER A 96 0.39 -13.45 1.20
CA SER A 96 -1.00 -13.86 1.36
C SER A 96 -1.09 -15.21 2.05
N ASP A 97 -2.25 -15.50 2.65
CA ASP A 97 -2.57 -16.84 3.10
C ASP A 97 -2.67 -17.83 1.91
N VAL A 98 -2.47 -19.12 2.19
CA VAL A 98 -2.15 -20.22 1.25
C VAL A 98 -3.21 -20.46 0.16
N THR A 99 -4.40 -19.88 0.29
CA THR A 99 -5.54 -20.07 -0.62
C THR A 99 -5.76 -18.93 -1.62
N ALA A 100 -4.81 -18.00 -1.77
CA ALA A 100 -5.02 -16.81 -2.57
C ALA A 100 -4.85 -17.03 -4.08
N ASP A 101 -5.87 -17.63 -4.69
CA ASP A 101 -6.10 -17.54 -6.13
C ASP A 101 -6.65 -16.14 -6.45
N SER A 102 -5.76 -15.15 -6.48
CA SER A 102 -6.12 -13.75 -6.74
C SER A 102 -5.50 -13.27 -8.04
N LYS A 103 -6.35 -12.88 -9.00
CA LYS A 103 -5.95 -12.24 -10.26
C LYS A 103 -5.10 -10.98 -10.03
N VAL A 104 -5.31 -10.30 -8.89
CA VAL A 104 -4.51 -9.12 -8.48
C VAL A 104 -3.06 -9.51 -8.22
N LEU A 105 -2.85 -10.61 -7.47
CA LEU A 105 -1.51 -11.11 -7.17
C LEU A 105 -0.80 -11.60 -8.44
N GLU A 106 -1.50 -12.30 -9.33
CA GLU A 106 -0.93 -12.77 -10.59
C GLU A 106 -0.54 -11.61 -11.52
N ALA A 107 -1.37 -10.57 -11.60
CA ALA A 107 -1.05 -9.36 -12.35
C ALA A 107 0.20 -8.63 -11.78
N LEU A 108 0.31 -8.49 -10.46
CA LEU A 108 1.47 -7.87 -9.82
C LEU A 108 2.74 -8.71 -9.99
N ARG A 109 2.63 -10.04 -9.88
CA ARG A 109 3.74 -10.98 -10.12
C ARG A 109 4.23 -10.94 -11.57
N SER A 110 3.32 -10.98 -12.53
CA SER A 110 3.68 -10.95 -13.96
C SER A 110 4.41 -9.68 -14.36
N LYS A 111 4.03 -8.52 -13.83
CA LYS A 111 4.76 -7.26 -14.06
C LYS A 111 6.06 -7.15 -13.27
N GLY A 112 6.10 -7.67 -12.04
CA GLY A 112 7.32 -7.71 -11.22
C GLY A 112 8.41 -8.64 -11.75
N LYS A 113 8.05 -9.64 -12.58
CA LYS A 113 8.98 -10.58 -13.25
C LYS A 113 9.64 -10.02 -14.51
N ALA A 114 9.27 -8.82 -14.96
CA ALA A 114 9.97 -8.15 -16.06
C ALA A 114 11.28 -7.52 -15.54
N LYS A 115 12.20 -8.36 -15.06
CA LYS A 115 13.57 -8.00 -14.72
C LYS A 115 14.49 -9.18 -14.94
#